data_AF-A0A4Q3TF49-F1
#
_entry.id   AF-A0A4Q3TF49-F1
#
_cell.length_a   1.000
_cell.length_b   1.000
_cell.length_c   1.000
_cell.angle_alpha   90.00
_cell.angle_beta   90.00
_cell.angle_gamma   90.00
#
_symmetry.space_group_name_H-M   'P 1'
#
loop_
_entity.id
_entity.type
_entity.pdbx_description
1 polymer ?
#
loop_
_entity_poly.entity_id
_entity_poly.type
_entity_poly.pdbx_seq_one_letter_code
_entity_poly.pdbx_strand_id
1 'polypeptide(L)'
;MLTDPVFYLLAVPGVVLLGLAKGGFAGVGAVVMPVLALVIPPVQAAAIVLPILIIQDVVGVWAFRKSWDRRILALILPSGAVGVGLGYV
;
A
#
# COMPACT_ATOMS: atom_id res chain seq x y z
N MET A 1 20.92 -2.86 9.76
CA MET A 1 19.86 -2.31 8.88
C MET A 1 18.73 -3.33 8.71
N LEU A 2 18.91 -4.47 8.02
CA LEU A 2 17.89 -5.55 7.94
C LEU A 2 17.96 -6.59 9.09
N THR A 3 18.94 -6.46 9.97
CA THR A 3 19.18 -7.30 11.14
C THR A 3 18.83 -6.62 12.47
N ASP A 4 18.38 -5.36 12.44
CA ASP A 4 18.09 -4.60 13.65
C ASP A 4 16.71 -5.01 14.21
N PRO A 5 16.62 -5.51 15.45
CA PRO A 5 15.34 -5.94 16.02
C PRO A 5 14.31 -4.81 16.11
N VAL A 6 14.77 -3.57 16.31
CA VAL A 6 13.94 -2.36 16.38
C VAL A 6 13.25 -2.07 15.04
N PHE A 7 13.89 -2.41 13.92
CA PHE A 7 13.26 -2.27 12.61
C PHE A 7 12.03 -3.17 12.49
N TYR A 8 12.16 -4.45 12.79
CA TYR A 8 11.01 -5.37 12.72
C TYR A 8 9.90 -4.99 13.69
N LEU A 9 10.26 -4.47 14.87
CA LEU A 9 9.31 -4.00 15.88
C LEU A 9 8.45 -2.82 15.39
N LEU A 10 8.96 -1.98 14.50
CA LEU A 10 8.21 -0.87 13.90
C LEU A 10 7.59 -1.21 12.54
N ALA A 11 8.29 -2.02 11.75
CA ALA A 11 7.86 -2.41 10.41
C ALA A 11 6.65 -3.34 10.45
N VAL A 12 6.60 -4.31 11.36
CA VAL A 12 5.48 -5.28 11.44
C VAL A 12 4.17 -4.57 11.80
N PRO A 13 4.08 -3.77 12.88
CA PRO A 13 2.88 -2.98 13.15
C PRO A 13 2.58 -1.98 12.04
N GLY A 14 3.60 -1.33 11.48
CA GLY A 14 3.45 -0.38 10.37
C GLY A 14 2.76 -1.02 9.15
N VAL A 15 3.20 -2.21 8.74
CA VAL A 15 2.62 -2.96 7.62
C VAL A 15 1.19 -3.43 7.93
N VAL A 16 0.91 -3.83 9.17
CA VAL A 16 -0.45 -4.19 9.60
C VAL A 16 -1.38 -2.99 9.54
N LEU A 17 -0.96 -1.84 10.08
CA LEU A 17 -1.69 -0.58 10.02
C LEU A 17 -1.92 -0.10 8.59
N LEU A 18 -0.94 -0.30 7.71
CA LEU A 18 -1.03 -0.04 6.27
C LEU A 18 -2.10 -0.93 5.61
N GLY A 19 -2.13 -2.22 5.97
CA GLY A 19 -3.15 -3.16 5.50
C GLY A 19 -4.55 -2.80 6.00
N LEU A 20 -4.70 -2.40 7.27
CA LEU A 20 -5.96 -1.92 7.84
C LEU A 20 -6.47 -0.67 7.12
N ALA A 21 -5.58 0.24 6.70
CA ALA A 21 -5.94 1.42 5.94
C ALA A 21 -6.58 1.07 4.58
N LYS A 22 -6.16 -0.02 3.92
CA LYS A 22 -6.82 -0.53 2.70
C LYS A 22 -8.16 -1.22 2.97
N GLY A 23 -8.36 -1.75 4.18
CA GLY A 23 -9.59 -2.44 4.58
C GLY A 23 -10.76 -1.55 4.99
N GLY A 24 -10.61 -0.22 4.95
CA GLY A 24 -11.67 0.74 5.30
C GLY A 24 -11.43 1.55 6.58
N PHE A 25 -10.33 1.30 7.30
CA PHE A 25 -9.92 2.13 8.44
C PHE A 25 -9.16 3.37 7.96
N ALA A 26 -9.91 4.36 7.50
CA ALA A 26 -9.36 5.64 7.05
C ALA A 26 -8.56 6.33 8.19
N GLY A 27 -7.38 6.87 7.86
CA GLY A 27 -6.52 7.62 8.79
C GLY A 27 -5.40 6.80 9.45
N VAL A 28 -5.56 5.48 9.59
CA VAL A 28 -4.58 4.62 10.29
C VAL A 28 -3.24 4.52 9.53
N GLY A 29 -3.29 4.53 8.20
CA GLY A 29 -2.10 4.46 7.34
C GLY A 29 -1.25 5.74 7.34
N ALA A 30 -1.83 6.90 7.68
CA ALA A 30 -1.13 8.20 7.64
C ALA A 30 -0.02 8.30 8.69
N VAL A 31 -0.16 7.57 9.80
CA VAL A 31 0.81 7.57 10.92
C VAL A 31 2.02 6.68 10.61
N VAL A 32 1.90 5.72 9.69
CA VAL A 32 2.92 4.70 9.42
C VAL A 32 4.19 5.31 8.83
N MET A 33 4.07 6.21 7.85
CA MET A 33 5.24 6.79 7.16
C MET A 33 6.09 7.70 8.05
N PRO A 34 5.52 8.64 8.83
CA PRO A 34 6.29 9.44 9.79
C PRO A 34 7.04 8.59 10.82
N VAL A 35 6.41 7.53 11.34
CA VAL A 35 7.02 6.65 12.34
C VAL A 35 8.19 5.85 11.76
N LEU A 36 8.06 5.34 10.53
CA LEU A 36 9.15 4.62 9.86
C LEU A 36 10.32 5.53 9.47
N ALA A 37 10.04 6.77 9.07
CA ALA A 37 11.05 7.75 8.71
C ALA A 37 11.95 8.19 9.89
N LEU A 38 11.51 7.99 11.14
CA LEU A 38 12.33 8.24 12.33
C LEU A 38 13.47 7.22 12.49
N VAL A 39 13.38 6.05 11.86
CA VAL A 39 14.31 4.94 12.08
C VAL A 39 15.06 4.54 10.83
N ILE A 40 14.48 4.74 9.64
CA ILE A 40 15.09 4.32 8.37
C ILE A 40 14.94 5.42 7.32
N PRO A 41 15.92 5.59 6.42
CA PRO A 41 15.78 6.48 5.27
C PRO A 41 14.49 6.19 4.49
N PRO A 42 13.70 7.22 4.14
CA PRO A 42 12.38 7.03 3.52
C PRO A 42 12.44 6.23 2.21
N VAL A 43 13.53 6.37 1.45
CA VAL A 43 13.77 5.61 0.21
C VAL A 43 13.90 4.10 0.48
N GLN A 44 14.60 3.71 1.54
CA GLN A 44 14.75 2.30 1.93
C GLN A 44 13.43 1.74 2.49
N ALA A 45 12.72 2.52 3.30
CA ALA A 45 11.41 2.13 3.81
C ALA A 45 10.42 1.90 2.65
N ALA A 46 10.38 2.80 1.67
CA ALA A 46 9.57 2.64 0.46
C ALA A 46 9.95 1.38 -0.31
N ALA A 47 11.24 1.10 -0.51
CA ALA A 47 11.71 -0.09 -1.22
C ALA A 47 11.22 -1.40 -0.59
N ILE A 48 11.15 -1.47 0.74
CA ILE A 48 10.65 -2.64 1.47
C ILE A 48 9.11 -2.72 1.44
N VAL A 49 8.44 -1.57 1.55
CA VAL A 49 6.98 -1.49 1.61
C VAL A 49 6.33 -1.73 0.24
N LEU A 50 6.97 -1.33 -0.86
CA LEU A 50 6.46 -1.53 -2.23
C LEU A 50 6.04 -2.98 -2.56
N PRO A 51 6.89 -4.02 -2.41
CA PRO A 51 6.49 -5.39 -2.69
C PRO A 51 5.35 -5.87 -1.77
N ILE A 52 5.34 -5.41 -0.51
CA ILE A 52 4.27 -5.72 0.43
C ILE A 52 2.95 -5.09 -0.03
N LEU A 53 2.98 -3.84 -0.48
CA LEU A 53 1.82 -3.13 -1.02
C LEU A 53 1.24 -3.84 -2.24
N ILE A 54 2.09 -4.32 -3.14
CA ILE A 54 1.68 -5.08 -4.33
C ILE A 54 0.96 -6.36 -3.91
N ILE A 55 1.51 -7.12 -2.95
CA ILE A 55 0.86 -8.33 -2.44
C ILE A 55 -0.49 -7.99 -1.79
N GLN A 56 -0.57 -6.90 -1.02
CA GLN A 56 -1.82 -6.45 -0.42
C GLN A 56 -2.88 -6.10 -1.48
N ASP A 57 -2.49 -5.49 -2.60
CA ASP A 57 -3.41 -5.22 -3.72
C ASP A 57 -3.95 -6.51 -4.34
N VAL A 58 -3.07 -7.49 -4.58
CA VAL A 58 -3.49 -8.79 -5.13
C VAL A 58 -4.47 -9.50 -4.18
N VAL A 59 -4.18 -9.53 -2.89
CA VAL A 59 -5.07 -10.12 -1.88
C VAL A 59 -6.39 -9.35 -1.80
N GLY A 60 -6.37 -8.02 -1.88
CA GLY A 60 -7.56 -7.18 -1.91
C GLY A 60 -8.45 -7.51 -3.11
N VAL A 61 -7.90 -7.55 -4.31
CA VAL A 61 -8.64 -7.93 -5.52
C VAL A 61 -9.20 -9.35 -5.40
N TRP A 62 -8.42 -10.28 -4.87
CA TRP A 62 -8.86 -11.67 -4.69
C TRP A 62 -10.01 -11.78 -3.68
N ALA A 63 -9.95 -11.05 -2.58
CA ALA A 63 -11.00 -11.02 -1.55
C ALA A 63 -12.33 -10.46 -2.11
N PHE A 64 -12.27 -9.40 -2.93
CA PHE A 64 -13.44 -8.73 -3.51
C PHE A 64 -13.82 -9.22 -4.92
N ARG A 65 -13.22 -10.30 -5.43
CA ARG A 65 -13.42 -10.78 -6.81
C ARG A 65 -14.87 -11.14 -7.19
N LYS A 66 -15.75 -11.35 -6.21
CA LYS A 66 -17.16 -11.71 -6.42
C LYS A 66 -18.12 -10.53 -6.25
N SER A 67 -17.64 -9.40 -5.73
CA SER A 67 -18.44 -8.24 -5.35
C SER A 67 -18.00 -7.00 -6.13
N TRP A 68 -17.97 -7.12 -7.46
CA TRP A 68 -17.55 -6.04 -8.36
C TRP A 68 -18.61 -5.74 -9.42
N ASP A 69 -18.70 -4.46 -9.80
CA ASP A 69 -19.56 -4.01 -10.90
C ASP A 69 -18.74 -3.84 -12.18
N ARG A 70 -19.11 -4.59 -13.22
CA ARG A 70 -18.47 -4.57 -14.55
C ARG A 70 -18.55 -3.22 -15.22
N ARG A 71 -19.65 -2.48 -15.06
CA ARG A 71 -19.86 -1.18 -15.70
C ARG A 71 -18.96 -0.13 -15.09
N ILE A 72 -18.89 -0.09 -13.76
CA ILE A 72 -18.01 0.83 -13.04
C ILE A 72 -16.55 0.54 -13.37
N LEU A 73 -16.15 -0.73 -13.37
CA LEU A 73 -14.79 -1.12 -13.71
C LEU A 73 -14.43 -0.68 -15.14
N ALA A 74 -15.31 -0.91 -16.12
CA ALA A 74 -15.09 -0.50 -17.51
C ALA A 74 -14.96 1.02 -17.70
N LEU A 75 -15.51 1.82 -16.78
CA LEU A 75 -15.40 3.29 -16.80
C LEU A 75 -14.10 3.78 -16.14
N ILE A 76 -13.71 3.18 -15.01
CA ILE A 76 -12.57 3.62 -14.20
C ILE A 76 -11.23 3.08 -14.74
N LEU A 77 -11.19 1.85 -15.25
CA LEU A 77 -9.94 1.24 -15.75
C LEU A 77 -9.26 2.06 -16.86
N PRO A 78 -9.96 2.44 -17.96
CA PRO A 78 -9.32 3.17 -19.05
C PRO A 78 -8.94 4.59 -18.67
N SER A 79 -9.77 5.29 -17.88
CA SER A 79 -9.45 6.64 -17.40
C SER A 79 -8.25 6.62 -16.45
N GLY A 80 -8.15 5.63 -15.56
CA GLY A 80 -6.98 5.42 -14.71
C GLY A 80 -5.71 5.09 -15.50
N ALA A 81 -5.80 4.22 -16.51
CA ALA A 81 -4.67 3.87 -17.37
C ALA A 81 -4.13 5.08 -18.14
N VAL A 82 -5.03 5.91 -18.70
CA VAL A 82 -4.65 7.16 -19.37
C VAL A 82 -4.00 8.13 -18.38
N GLY A 83 -4.56 8.30 -17.18
CA GLY A 83 -3.98 9.17 -16.15
C GLY A 83 -2.58 8.73 -15.72
N VAL A 84 -2.36 7.44 -15.49
CA VAL A 84 -1.03 6.88 -15.18
C VAL A 84 -0.07 7.07 -16.35
N GLY A 85 -0.52 6.83 -17.58
CA GLY A 85 0.30 7.01 -18.78
C GLY A 85 0.75 8.46 -18.96
N LEU A 86 -0.15 9.43 -18.73
CA LEU A 86 0.18 10.86 -18.81
C LEU A 86 1.06 11.33 -17.65
N GLY A 87 0.92 10.76 -16.45
CA GLY A 87 1.77 11.13 -15.30
C GLY A 87 3.16 10.47 -15.32
N TYR A 88 3.33 9.40 -16.10
CA TYR A 88 4.62 8.76 -16.32
C TYR A 88 5.51 9.51 -17.33
N VAL A 89 4.88 10.19 -18.30
CA VAL A 89 5.55 11.01 -19.33
C VAL A 89 5.86 12.41 -18.78
#